data_AF-A0A183D0M9-F1
#
_entry.id   AF-A0A183D0M9-F1
#
_cell.length_a   1.000
_cell.length_b   1.000
_cell.length_c   1.000
_cell.angle_alpha   90.00
_cell.angle_beta   90.00
_cell.angle_gamma   90.00
#
_symmetry.space_group_name_H-M   'P 1'
#
loop_
_entity.id
_entity.type
_entity.pdbx_description
1 polymer ?
#
loop_
_entity_poly.entity_id
_entity_poly.type
_entity_poly.pdbx_seq_one_letter_code
_entity_poly.pdbx_strand_id
1 'polypeptide(L)'
;MTVGVGVKFMTRIWHPNISSQTGTICLDILKEQWAASLTLRTVLLSIQALLTLPEPSDPQDAVVAKQYMDSQALFKRTARFWSQHYANAGGDGDEEFWSRVYKLQDMGVSQQRC
;
A
#
# COMPACT_ATOMS: atom_id res chain seq x y z
N MET A 1 -0.34 -24.40 -16.77
CA MET A 1 0.28 -23.08 -16.56
C MET A 1 -0.71 -22.02 -17.01
N THR A 2 -1.54 -21.51 -16.10
CA THR A 2 -2.32 -20.31 -16.37
C THR A 2 -1.37 -19.12 -16.22
N VAL A 3 -1.12 -18.41 -17.32
CA VAL A 3 -0.36 -17.16 -17.29
C VAL A 3 -1.31 -16.10 -16.70
N GLY A 4 -1.38 -16.04 -15.38
CA GLY A 4 -2.02 -14.91 -14.70
C GLY A 4 -1.16 -13.67 -14.93
N VAL A 5 -1.76 -12.56 -15.33
CA VAL A 5 -1.06 -11.28 -15.42
C VAL A 5 -0.75 -10.82 -14.00
N GLY A 6 0.52 -10.95 -13.59
CA GLY A 6 0.97 -10.51 -12.27
C GLY A 6 1.14 -9.00 -12.22
N VAL A 7 0.21 -8.30 -11.57
CA VAL A 7 0.34 -6.87 -11.27
C VAL A 7 0.84 -6.70 -9.85
N LYS A 8 1.87 -5.86 -9.67
CA LYS A 8 2.37 -5.46 -8.36
C LYS A 8 2.71 -3.98 -8.34
N PHE A 9 2.66 -3.39 -7.15
CA PHE A 9 3.18 -2.05 -6.92
C PHE A 9 4.71 -2.10 -6.88
N MET A 10 5.35 -1.31 -7.75
CA MET A 10 6.79 -1.05 -7.67
C MET A 10 7.08 0.03 -6.62
N THR A 11 6.22 1.03 -6.55
CA THR A 11 6.25 2.07 -5.51
C THR A 11 5.72 1.51 -4.21
N ARG A 12 6.46 1.69 -3.11
CA ARG A 12 5.99 1.28 -1.78
C ARG A 12 4.72 2.03 -1.38
N ILE A 13 3.79 1.33 -0.75
CA ILE A 13 2.48 1.86 -0.37
C ILE A 13 2.02 1.26 0.96
N TRP A 14 1.32 2.07 1.76
CA TRP A 14 0.72 1.66 3.03
C TRP A 14 -0.78 1.44 2.86
N HIS A 15 -1.20 0.22 2.54
CA HIS A 15 -2.59 -0.10 2.23
C HIS A 15 -2.98 -1.52 2.72
N PRO A 16 -4.16 -1.76 3.31
CA PRO A 16 -4.56 -3.08 3.82
C PRO A 16 -4.49 -4.22 2.80
N ASN A 17 -4.86 -3.95 1.53
CA ASN A 17 -4.92 -4.96 0.46
C ASN A 17 -3.65 -4.99 -0.43
N ILE A 18 -2.57 -4.30 -0.06
CA ILE A 18 -1.30 -4.32 -0.78
C ILE A 18 -0.16 -4.55 0.21
N SER A 19 0.73 -5.51 -0.07
CA SER A 19 1.87 -5.77 0.83
C SER A 19 2.78 -4.56 0.92
N SER A 20 3.03 -4.07 2.14
CA SER A 20 3.98 -2.97 2.41
C SER A 20 5.43 -3.33 2.05
N GLN A 21 5.77 -4.63 2.03
CA GLN A 21 7.12 -5.13 1.76
C GLN A 21 7.34 -5.48 0.27
N THR A 22 6.37 -6.14 -0.37
CA THR A 22 6.56 -6.70 -1.72
C THR A 22 5.76 -5.98 -2.81
N GLY A 23 4.77 -5.17 -2.45
CA GLY A 23 3.84 -4.55 -3.39
C GLY A 23 2.84 -5.53 -4.03
N THR A 24 2.78 -6.79 -3.57
CA THR A 24 1.79 -7.76 -4.03
C THR A 24 0.38 -7.28 -3.71
N ILE A 25 -0.54 -7.40 -4.67
CA ILE A 25 -1.95 -7.03 -4.52
C ILE A 25 -2.79 -8.29 -4.32
N CYS A 26 -3.68 -8.32 -3.34
CA CYS A 26 -4.76 -9.30 -3.30
C CYS A 26 -5.97 -8.70 -4.02
N LEU A 27 -6.13 -9.00 -5.30
CA LEU A 27 -7.32 -8.60 -6.06
C LEU A 27 -7.87 -9.81 -6.81
N ASP A 28 -9.14 -10.11 -6.57
CA ASP A 28 -9.93 -11.21 -7.12
C ASP A 28 -9.96 -11.21 -8.67
N ILE A 29 -10.09 -10.04 -9.30
CA ILE A 29 -10.08 -9.90 -10.77
C ILE A 29 -8.74 -10.28 -11.41
N LEU A 30 -7.65 -10.31 -10.63
CA LEU A 30 -6.32 -10.72 -11.10
C LEU A 30 -6.05 -12.22 -10.85
N LYS A 31 -6.97 -12.92 -10.18
CA LYS A 31 -6.88 -14.33 -9.83
C LYS A 31 -8.03 -15.11 -10.45
N GLU A 32 -9.11 -15.29 -9.70
CA GLU A 32 -10.21 -16.21 -10.02
C GLU A 32 -11.31 -15.54 -10.87
N GLN A 33 -11.44 -14.21 -10.78
CA GLN A 33 -12.43 -13.43 -11.52
C GLN A 33 -11.85 -12.80 -12.80
N TRP A 34 -10.74 -13.35 -13.31
CA TRP A 34 -10.16 -12.88 -14.56
C TRP A 34 -11.07 -13.24 -15.74
N ALA A 35 -11.55 -12.22 -16.46
CA ALA A 35 -12.32 -12.38 -17.68
C ALA A 35 -11.52 -11.88 -18.90
N ALA A 36 -11.66 -12.56 -20.04
CA ALA A 36 -10.99 -12.16 -21.30
C ALA A 36 -11.41 -10.76 -21.80
N SER A 37 -12.52 -10.21 -21.29
CA SER A 37 -12.99 -8.85 -21.55
C SER A 37 -12.30 -7.78 -20.70
N LEU A 38 -11.50 -8.16 -19.69
CA LEU A 38 -10.75 -7.21 -18.89
C LEU A 38 -9.65 -6.58 -19.74
N THR A 39 -9.64 -5.25 -19.73
CA THR A 39 -8.61 -4.44 -20.39
C THR A 39 -7.65 -3.89 -19.34
N LEU A 40 -6.46 -3.45 -19.78
CA LEU A 40 -5.54 -2.73 -18.91
C LEU A 40 -6.22 -1.52 -18.21
N ARG A 41 -7.09 -0.81 -18.94
CA ARG A 41 -7.86 0.32 -18.40
C ARG A 41 -8.77 -0.11 -17.25
N THR A 42 -9.54 -1.18 -17.43
CA THR A 42 -10.46 -1.65 -16.38
C THR A 42 -9.70 -2.17 -15.16
N VAL A 43 -8.57 -2.85 -15.36
CA VAL A 43 -7.70 -3.29 -14.26
C VAL A 43 -7.16 -2.09 -13.46
N LEU A 44 -6.65 -1.06 -14.13
CA LEU A 44 -6.12 0.13 -13.46
C LEU A 44 -7.22 0.89 -12.70
N LEU A 45 -8.43 0.97 -13.25
CA LEU A 45 -9.57 1.59 -12.56
C LEU A 45 -9.98 0.80 -11.32
N SER A 46 -9.99 -0.53 -11.38
CA SER A 46 -10.27 -1.36 -10.20
C SER A 46 -9.21 -1.18 -9.11
N ILE A 47 -7.93 -1.08 -9.49
CA ILE A 47 -6.86 -0.77 -8.53
C ILE A 47 -7.05 0.63 -7.91
N GLN A 48 -7.42 1.64 -8.71
CA GLN A 48 -7.71 2.98 -8.18
C GLN A 48 -8.91 2.98 -7.23
N ALA A 49 -9.95 2.20 -7.53
CA ALA A 49 -11.09 2.01 -6.64
C ALA A 49 -10.68 1.36 -5.33
N LEU A 50 -9.84 0.31 -5.38
CA LEU A 50 -9.30 -0.37 -4.19
C LEU A 50 -8.53 0.60 -3.29
N LEU A 51 -7.72 1.51 -3.86
CA LEU A 51 -6.98 2.52 -3.09
C LEU A 51 -7.89 3.50 -2.34
N THR A 52 -9.14 3.68 -2.81
CA THR A 52 -10.12 4.58 -2.20
C THR A 52 -10.97 3.87 -1.16
N LEU A 53 -11.24 2.59 -1.36
CA LEU A 53 -12.09 1.75 -0.52
C LEU A 53 -11.35 0.46 -0.17
N PRO A 54 -10.52 0.47 0.90
CA PRO A 54 -9.85 -0.73 1.38
C PRO A 54 -10.86 -1.76 1.91
N GLU A 55 -10.53 -3.04 1.76
CA GLU A 55 -11.28 -4.16 2.34
C GLU A 55 -10.45 -4.81 3.46
N PRO A 56 -10.55 -4.32 4.72
CA PRO A 56 -9.70 -4.80 5.81
C PRO A 56 -10.07 -6.20 6.32
N SER A 57 -11.23 -6.75 5.95
CA SER A 57 -11.64 -8.10 6.37
C SER A 57 -10.95 -9.22 5.58
N ASP A 58 -10.45 -8.93 4.37
CA ASP A 58 -9.60 -9.80 3.55
C ASP A 58 -8.26 -9.09 3.21
N PRO A 59 -7.37 -8.92 4.19
CA PRO A 59 -6.18 -8.09 4.02
C PRO A 59 -5.01 -8.85 3.36
N GLN A 60 -4.23 -8.13 2.56
CA GLN A 60 -2.93 -8.60 2.09
C GLN A 60 -1.81 -8.30 3.11
N ASP A 61 -1.97 -7.24 3.90
CA ASP A 61 -1.06 -6.84 4.96
C ASP A 61 -1.83 -6.69 6.29
N ALA A 62 -1.69 -7.69 7.16
CA ALA A 62 -2.42 -7.75 8.43
C ALA A 62 -2.04 -6.63 9.40
N VAL A 63 -0.80 -6.11 9.33
CA VAL A 63 -0.34 -5.01 10.21
C VAL A 63 -1.02 -3.72 9.79
N VAL A 64 -1.05 -3.44 8.49
CA VAL A 64 -1.70 -2.25 7.94
C VAL A 64 -3.21 -2.31 8.18
N ALA A 65 -3.84 -3.47 7.95
CA ALA A 65 -5.26 -3.68 8.18
C ALA A 65 -5.64 -3.49 9.65
N LYS A 66 -4.84 -4.03 10.59
CA LYS A 66 -5.04 -3.80 12.01
C LYS A 66 -4.97 -2.32 12.37
N GLN A 67 -3.96 -1.59 11.87
CA GLN A 67 -3.87 -0.14 12.11
C GLN A 67 -5.09 0.60 11.54
N TYR A 68 -5.56 0.22 10.34
CA TYR A 68 -6.74 0.78 9.71
C TYR A 68 -8.00 0.63 10.59
N MET A 69 -8.20 -0.57 11.16
CA MET A 69 -9.35 -0.88 12.02
C MET A 69 -9.24 -0.24 13.41
N ASP A 70 -8.05 -0.28 14.02
CA ASP A 70 -7.82 0.22 15.38
C ASP A 70 -7.77 1.76 15.44
N SER A 71 -7.17 2.40 14.43
CA SER A 71 -6.99 3.86 14.39
C SER A 71 -6.94 4.41 12.96
N GLN A 72 -8.11 4.77 12.44
CA GLN A 72 -8.22 5.35 11.10
C GLN A 72 -7.41 6.65 10.95
N ALA A 73 -7.28 7.45 12.01
CA ALA A 73 -6.50 8.70 11.99
C ALA A 73 -5.00 8.42 11.82
N LEU A 74 -4.46 7.47 12.59
CA LEU A 74 -3.04 7.08 12.47
C LEU A 74 -2.76 6.41 11.13
N PHE A 75 -3.68 5.58 10.64
CA PHE A 75 -3.58 5.01 9.29
C PHE A 75 -3.48 6.09 8.22
N LYS A 76 -4.41 7.07 8.21
CA LYS A 76 -4.40 8.17 7.22
C LYS A 76 -3.10 8.96 7.26
N ARG A 77 -2.60 9.25 8.46
CA ARG A 77 -1.33 9.96 8.69
C ARG A 77 -0.13 9.16 8.16
N THR A 78 -0.09 7.86 8.44
CA THR A 78 0.96 6.95 7.96
C THR A 78 0.92 6.75 6.45
N ALA A 79 -0.26 6.54 5.87
CA ALA A 79 -0.44 6.40 4.43
C ALA A 79 -0.06 7.67 3.66
N ARG A 80 -0.37 8.86 4.22
CA ARG A 80 0.08 10.15 3.67
C ARG A 80 1.60 10.28 3.71
N PHE A 81 2.23 9.96 4.85
CA PHE A 81 3.68 9.99 4.99
C PHE A 81 4.37 9.09 3.94
N TRP A 82 3.87 7.86 3.76
CA TRP A 82 4.36 6.94 2.72
C TRP A 82 4.15 7.50 1.30
N SER A 83 3.00 8.11 1.03
CA SER A 83 2.69 8.71 -0.27
C SER A 83 3.64 9.87 -0.60
N GLN A 84 3.95 10.72 0.38
CA GLN A 84 4.91 11.82 0.22
C GLN A 84 6.33 11.27 -0.02
N HIS A 85 6.75 10.26 0.75
CA HIS A 85 8.11 9.74 0.67
C HIS A 85 8.38 8.89 -0.58
N TYR A 86 7.45 7.99 -0.94
CA TYR A 86 7.66 7.01 -2.00
C TYR A 86 6.96 7.36 -3.33
N ALA A 87 5.88 8.12 -3.29
CA ALA A 87 5.08 8.45 -4.47
C ALA A 87 5.09 9.95 -4.83
N ASN A 88 5.95 10.75 -4.19
CA ASN A 88 6.10 12.19 -4.42
C ASN A 88 4.76 12.96 -4.31
N ALA A 89 3.88 12.52 -3.39
CA ALA A 89 2.65 13.24 -3.11
C ALA A 89 2.95 14.62 -2.51
N GLY A 90 2.20 15.64 -2.93
CA GLY A 90 2.34 17.00 -2.41
C GLY A 90 1.78 17.19 -0.99
N GLY A 91 1.97 18.39 -0.46
CA GLY A 91 1.46 18.84 0.83
C GLY A 91 2.49 18.80 1.95
N ASP A 92 2.14 19.39 3.09
CA ASP A 92 3.06 19.53 4.23
C ASP A 92 3.49 18.16 4.76
N GLY A 93 4.79 18.00 4.95
CA GLY A 93 5.39 16.78 5.48
C GLY A 93 5.08 16.61 6.97
N ASP A 94 5.06 15.37 7.43
CA ASP A 94 4.86 15.08 8.84
C ASP A 94 6.19 15.11 9.61
N GLU A 95 6.50 16.25 10.23
CA GLU A 95 7.77 16.47 10.94
C GLU A 95 7.98 15.49 12.10
N GLU A 96 6.91 15.09 12.79
CA GLU A 96 6.99 14.13 13.90
C GLU A 96 7.47 12.76 13.40
N PHE A 97 6.95 12.32 12.24
CA PHE A 97 7.34 11.04 11.66
C PHE A 97 8.79 11.08 11.18
N TRP A 98 9.20 12.16 10.51
CA TRP A 98 10.60 12.32 10.09
C TRP A 98 11.57 12.36 11.27
N SER A 99 11.22 13.08 12.34
CA SER A 99 12.03 13.11 13.57
C SER A 99 12.25 11.71 14.15
N ARG A 100 11.20 10.88 14.18
CA ARG A 100 11.30 9.48 14.63
C ARG A 100 12.17 8.63 13.70
N VAL A 101 12.03 8.81 12.39
CA VAL A 101 12.85 8.10 11.40
C VAL A 101 14.33 8.46 11.56
N TYR A 102 14.66 9.76 11.66
CA TYR A 102 16.04 10.21 11.85
C TYR A 102 16.64 9.68 13.16
N LYS A 103 15.87 9.70 14.25
CA LYS A 103 16.31 9.12 15.52
C LYS A 103 16.69 7.63 15.40
N LEU A 104 15.91 6.85 14.64
CA LEU A 104 16.21 5.44 14.41
C LEU A 104 17.45 5.25 13.53
N GLN A 105 17.64 6.13 12.53
CA GLN A 105 18.82 6.12 11.67
C GLN A 105 20.09 6.45 12.46
N ASP A 106 20.04 7.44 13.35
CA ASP A 106 21.15 7.80 14.24
C ASP A 106 21.51 6.66 15.20
N MET A 107 20.53 5.83 15.56
CA MET A 107 20.75 4.58 16.32
C MET A 107 21.29 3.42 15.48
N GLY A 108 21.56 3.64 14.19
CA GLY A 108 22.14 2.65 13.27
C GLY A 108 21.12 1.75 12.57
N VAL A 109 19.82 2.06 12.60
CA VAL A 109 18.80 1.30 11.86
C VAL A 109 18.83 1.71 10.38
N SER A 110 19.18 0.77 9.50
CA SER A 110 19.23 0.99 8.06
C SER A 110 17.83 1.13 7.45
N GLN A 111 17.64 2.10 6.54
CA GLN A 111 16.38 2.29 5.79
C GLN A 111 15.92 1.06 4.99
N GLN A 112 16.82 0.15 4.62
CA GLN A 112 16.47 -1.05 3.85
C GLN A 112 15.66 -2.09 4.66
N ARG A 113 15.62 -1.97 5.99
CA ARG A 113 14.84 -2.87 6.88
C ARG A 113 13.47 -2.31 7.26
N CYS A 114 13.14 -1.10 6.80
CA CYS A 114 11.88 -0.41 7.07
C CYS A 114 11.03 -0.32 5.80
#